data_AF-A0AA35TKQ9-F1
#
_entry.id   AF-A0AA35TKQ9-F1
#
_cell.length_a   1.000
_cell.length_b   1.000
_cell.length_c   1.000
_cell.angle_alpha   90.00
_cell.angle_beta   90.00
_cell.angle_gamma   90.00
#
_symmetry.space_group_name_H-M   'P 1'
#
loop_
_entity.id
_entity.type
_entity.pdbx_description
1 polymer ?
#
loop_
_entity_poly.entity_id
_entity_poly.type
_entity_poly.pdbx_seq_one_letter_code
_entity_poly.pdbx_strand_id
1 'polypeptide(L)'
;APLDYATLIADEVLLGSIPSLPDLIQNQPETTLNCMALALHTVLTSMLQSESQRERDIEGEGEKEGEEECSVLLPSHSPTDSPPLHIRLFNYNPITLLKNVKAPLYGKLVCVQGTVVRAGNIRPLVTRIAFQCLSCHGTQVLSLPDGKYTVPVSCPEPECRGRQFSPLRT
;
A
#
# COMPACT_ATOMS: atom_id res chain seq x y z
N ALA A 1 -8.19 2.30 -5.17
CA ALA A 1 -9.56 2.14 -5.69
C ALA A 1 -10.50 3.12 -4.99
N PRO A 2 -11.36 3.88 -5.70
CA PRO A 2 -12.42 4.65 -5.08
C PRO A 2 -13.51 3.72 -4.53
N LEU A 3 -14.06 4.04 -3.36
CA LEU A 3 -15.11 3.26 -2.70
C LEU A 3 -16.18 4.20 -2.17
N ASP A 4 -17.43 4.00 -2.57
CA ASP A 4 -18.56 4.81 -2.12
C ASP A 4 -18.97 4.35 -0.71
N TYR A 5 -18.96 5.28 0.24
CA TYR A 5 -19.36 5.00 1.60
C TYR A 5 -20.86 4.68 1.70
N ALA A 6 -21.70 5.33 0.89
CA ALA A 6 -23.15 5.13 0.93
C ALA A 6 -23.54 3.71 0.49
N THR A 7 -22.88 3.18 -0.55
CA THR A 7 -23.12 1.80 -1.00
C THR A 7 -22.60 0.79 0.03
N LEU A 8 -21.50 1.10 0.70
CA LEU A 8 -20.87 0.19 1.67
C LEU A 8 -21.71 0.00 2.94
N ILE A 9 -22.40 1.04 3.41
CA ILE A 9 -23.34 0.90 4.54
C ILE A 9 -24.67 0.28 4.10
N ALA A 10 -25.07 0.43 2.84
CA ALA A 10 -26.32 -0.16 2.35
C ALA A 10 -26.23 -1.69 2.16
N ASP A 11 -25.03 -2.27 2.17
CA ASP A 11 -24.82 -3.70 1.97
C ASP A 11 -25.12 -4.52 3.25
N GLU A 12 -26.25 -5.23 3.23
CA GLU A 12 -26.71 -6.07 4.33
C GLU A 12 -25.81 -7.29 4.59
N VAL A 13 -25.15 -7.83 3.56
CA VAL A 13 -24.26 -9.00 3.70
C VAL A 13 -22.98 -8.60 4.42
N LEU A 14 -22.42 -7.45 4.05
CA LEU A 14 -21.24 -6.88 4.71
C LEU A 14 -21.55 -6.49 6.15
N LEU A 15 -22.68 -5.82 6.41
CA LEU A 15 -23.09 -5.47 7.78
C LEU A 15 -23.46 -6.68 8.63
N GLY A 16 -24.03 -7.73 8.03
CA GLY A 16 -24.29 -9.00 8.71
C GLY A 16 -23.00 -9.69 9.15
N SER A 17 -21.93 -9.57 8.35
CA SER A 17 -20.62 -10.15 8.65
C SER A 17 -19.80 -9.27 9.62
N ILE A 18 -19.88 -7.95 9.46
CA ILE A 18 -19.11 -6.95 10.23
C ILE A 18 -20.06 -5.83 10.69
N PRO A 19 -20.81 -6.02 11.77
CA PRO A 19 -21.82 -5.05 12.21
C PRO A 19 -21.24 -3.73 12.72
N SER A 20 -20.00 -3.74 13.22
CA SER A 20 -19.30 -2.55 13.72
C SER A 20 -18.52 -1.78 12.63
N LEU A 21 -18.71 -2.14 11.36
CA LEU A 21 -17.98 -1.53 10.24
C LEU A 21 -18.10 -0.01 10.16
N PRO A 22 -19.29 0.62 10.34
CA PRO A 22 -19.41 2.08 10.29
C PRO A 22 -18.60 2.78 11.38
N ASP A 23 -18.63 2.23 12.60
CA ASP A 23 -17.88 2.78 13.74
C ASP A 23 -16.37 2.62 13.56
N LEU A 24 -15.95 1.49 12.99
CA LEU A 24 -14.54 1.21 12.72
C LEU A 24 -13.99 2.17 11.66
N ILE A 25 -14.74 2.40 10.58
CA ILE A 25 -14.39 3.39 9.55
C ILE A 25 -14.31 4.80 10.14
N GLN A 26 -15.24 5.17 11.04
CA GLN A 26 -15.24 6.51 11.62
C GLN A 26 -14.09 6.72 12.62
N ASN A 27 -13.83 5.75 13.50
CA ASN A 27 -12.92 5.94 14.64
C ASN A 27 -11.49 5.42 14.39
N GLN A 28 -11.30 4.49 13.43
CA GLN A 28 -9.99 3.91 13.09
C GLN A 28 -9.80 3.73 11.57
N PRO A 29 -10.08 4.75 10.74
CA PRO A 29 -10.09 4.63 9.28
C PRO A 29 -8.81 4.07 8.67
N GLU A 30 -7.64 4.46 9.20
CA GLU A 30 -6.34 4.01 8.68
C GLU A 30 -6.22 2.49 8.73
N THR A 31 -6.44 1.90 9.91
CA THR A 31 -6.40 0.45 10.10
C THR A 31 -7.47 -0.24 9.26
N THR A 32 -8.72 0.26 9.30
CA THR A 32 -9.84 -0.34 8.59
C THR A 32 -9.61 -0.40 7.08
N LEU A 33 -9.18 0.71 6.49
CA LEU A 33 -8.92 0.80 5.06
C LEU A 33 -7.69 0.00 4.65
N ASN A 34 -6.66 -0.07 5.50
CA ASN A 34 -5.49 -0.93 5.25
C ASN A 34 -5.87 -2.41 5.28
N CYS A 35 -6.69 -2.85 6.24
CA CYS A 35 -7.19 -4.22 6.29
C CYS A 35 -8.05 -4.57 5.07
N MET A 36 -8.95 -3.67 4.66
CA MET A 36 -9.72 -3.85 3.43
C MET A 36 -8.83 -3.89 2.18
N ALA A 37 -7.79 -3.04 2.13
CA ALA A 37 -6.86 -3.02 1.01
C ALA A 37 -6.08 -4.33 0.90
N LEU A 38 -5.69 -4.90 2.04
CA LEU A 38 -5.05 -6.20 2.10
C LEU A 38 -6.00 -7.31 1.63
N ALA A 39 -7.25 -7.30 2.09
CA ALA A 39 -8.25 -8.28 1.64
C ALA A 39 -8.54 -8.18 0.13
N LEU A 40 -8.59 -6.95 -0.41
CA LEU A 40 -8.70 -6.76 -1.86
C LEU A 40 -7.45 -7.26 -2.58
N HIS A 41 -6.27 -6.98 -2.04
CA HIS A 41 -5.01 -7.46 -2.61
C HIS A 41 -4.96 -8.99 -2.67
N THR A 42 -5.36 -9.69 -1.61
CA THR A 42 -5.35 -11.16 -1.59
C THR A 42 -6.33 -11.74 -2.60
N VAL A 43 -7.55 -11.18 -2.70
CA VAL A 43 -8.55 -11.61 -3.69
C VAL A 43 -8.04 -11.35 -5.11
N LEU A 44 -7.57 -10.13 -5.42
CA LEU A 44 -7.03 -9.80 -6.74
C LEU A 44 -5.86 -10.71 -7.12
N THR A 45 -4.96 -10.97 -6.18
CA THR A 45 -3.81 -11.86 -6.39
C THR A 45 -4.29 -13.28 -6.69
N SER A 46 -5.27 -13.81 -5.96
CA SER A 46 -5.82 -15.16 -6.24
C SER A 46 -6.51 -15.28 -7.59
N MET A 47 -7.23 -14.23 -8.03
CA MET A 47 -7.92 -14.21 -9.31
C MET A 47 -6.91 -14.22 -10.47
N LEU A 48 -5.90 -13.37 -10.41
CA LEU A 48 -4.82 -13.31 -11.41
C LEU A 48 -4.04 -14.64 -11.51
N GLN A 49 -3.79 -15.28 -10.37
CA GLN A 49 -3.14 -16.60 -10.33
C GLN A 49 -3.98 -17.68 -11.03
N SER A 50 -5.30 -17.64 -10.88
CA SER A 50 -6.22 -18.60 -11.52
C SER A 50 -6.35 -18.40 -13.03
N GLU A 51 -6.30 -17.15 -13.52
CA GLU A 51 -6.30 -16.83 -14.96
C GLU A 51 -5.00 -17.30 -15.62
N SER A 52 -3.87 -17.07 -14.96
CA SER A 52 -2.54 -17.54 -15.42
C SER A 52 -2.40 -19.06 -15.44
N GLN A 53 -3.26 -19.81 -14.73
CA GLN A 53 -3.33 -21.27 -14.81
C GLN A 53 -4.20 -21.72 -15.99
N ARG A 54 -5.35 -21.06 -16.21
CA ARG A 54 -6.25 -21.36 -17.33
C ARG A 54 -5.63 -21.10 -18.70
N GLU A 55 -4.82 -20.06 -18.85
CA GLU A 55 -4.10 -19.79 -20.09
C GLU A 55 -3.04 -20.88 -20.39
N ARG A 56 -2.37 -21.40 -19.35
CA ARG A 56 -1.42 -22.52 -19.48
C ARG A 56 -2.08 -23.86 -19.81
N ASP A 57 -3.33 -24.07 -19.39
CA ASP A 57 -4.08 -25.30 -19.70
C ASP A 57 -4.59 -25.33 -21.16
N ILE A 58 -4.74 -24.17 -21.81
CA ILE A 58 -5.19 -24.07 -23.22
C ILE A 58 -4.02 -24.23 -24.21
N GLU A 59 -2.80 -23.88 -23.82
CA GLU A 59 -1.58 -24.06 -24.64
C GLU A 59 -1.00 -25.49 -24.58
N GLY A 60 -1.66 -26.41 -23.90
CA GLY A 60 -1.22 -27.81 -23.70
C GLY A 60 -1.41 -28.76 -24.89
N GLU A 61 -1.95 -28.33 -26.03
CA GLU A 61 -2.09 -29.15 -27.24
C GLU A 61 -1.34 -28.51 -28.43
N GLY A 62 0.00 -28.54 -28.39
CA GLY A 62 0.83 -28.11 -29.51
C GLY A 62 2.32 -28.27 -29.25
N GLU A 63 2.86 -29.48 -29.45
CA GLU A 63 4.31 -29.69 -29.53
C GLU A 63 4.88 -28.94 -30.74
N LYS A 64 5.84 -28.03 -30.52
CA LYS A 64 7.20 -28.13 -31.07
C LYS A 64 8.17 -27.06 -30.56
N GLU A 65 9.27 -27.62 -30.08
CA GLU A 65 10.63 -27.14 -29.83
C GLU A 65 11.11 -25.85 -30.50
N GLY A 66 11.75 -25.02 -29.67
CA GLY A 66 12.85 -24.14 -30.06
C GLY A 66 12.45 -22.70 -30.29
N GLU A 67 12.49 -21.89 -29.22
CA GLU A 67 12.88 -20.47 -29.24
C GLU A 67 12.88 -19.99 -27.78
N GLU A 68 13.83 -19.12 -27.48
CA GLU A 68 14.22 -18.66 -26.14
C GLU A 68 13.08 -18.67 -25.14
N GLU A 69 13.19 -19.56 -24.15
CA GLU A 69 12.44 -19.45 -22.91
C GLU A 69 12.78 -18.06 -22.34
N CYS A 70 11.94 -17.09 -22.69
CA CYS A 70 11.54 -16.07 -21.75
C CYS A 70 10.85 -16.87 -20.65
N SER A 71 11.67 -17.51 -19.80
CA SER A 71 11.32 -17.76 -18.42
C SER A 71 10.79 -16.41 -18.02
N VAL A 72 9.47 -16.29 -18.00
CA VAL A 72 8.82 -15.17 -17.38
C VAL A 72 9.47 -15.22 -16.01
N LEU A 73 10.43 -14.32 -15.80
CA LEU A 73 10.95 -14.00 -14.50
C LEU A 73 9.70 -13.39 -13.86
N LEU A 74 8.77 -14.26 -13.45
CA LEU A 74 7.98 -14.11 -12.26
C LEU A 74 9.09 -13.96 -11.24
N PRO A 75 9.44 -12.74 -10.88
CA PRO A 75 10.56 -12.58 -10.00
C PRO A 75 10.13 -13.31 -8.73
N SER A 76 11.06 -14.05 -8.16
CA SER A 76 10.99 -14.59 -6.83
C SER A 76 10.85 -13.42 -5.86
N HIS A 77 9.69 -12.76 -5.89
CA HIS A 77 9.42 -11.56 -5.14
C HIS A 77 9.04 -11.99 -3.74
N SER A 78 9.85 -11.57 -2.79
CA SER A 78 9.37 -11.29 -1.45
C SER A 78 8.04 -10.50 -1.53
N PRO A 79 7.11 -10.63 -0.57
CA PRO A 79 5.76 -10.03 -0.56
C PRO A 79 5.69 -8.48 -0.57
N THR A 80 6.74 -7.79 -1.03
CA THR A 80 7.01 -6.37 -0.89
C THR A 80 7.08 -5.58 -2.20
N ASP A 81 7.00 -6.23 -3.37
CA ASP A 81 7.19 -5.52 -4.66
C ASP A 81 5.90 -5.12 -5.40
N SER A 82 4.72 -5.51 -4.91
CA SER A 82 3.47 -4.97 -5.44
C SER A 82 3.23 -3.56 -4.90
N PRO A 83 2.85 -2.58 -5.74
CA PRO A 83 2.51 -1.25 -5.26
C PRO A 83 1.36 -1.33 -4.24
N PRO A 84 1.42 -0.55 -3.15
CA PRO A 84 0.38 -0.60 -2.12
C PRO A 84 -0.96 -0.19 -2.70
N LEU A 85 -2.00 -0.99 -2.43
CA LEU A 85 -3.37 -0.63 -2.77
C LEU A 85 -3.90 0.37 -1.75
N HIS A 86 -4.31 1.54 -2.23
CA HIS A 86 -4.94 2.56 -1.39
C HIS A 86 -6.43 2.64 -1.71
N ILE A 87 -7.27 2.34 -0.73
CA ILE A 87 -8.72 2.56 -0.78
C ILE A 87 -9.00 4.03 -0.49
N ARG A 88 -9.83 4.65 -1.32
CA ARG A 88 -10.22 6.05 -1.18
C ARG A 88 -11.73 6.11 -1.01
N LEU A 89 -12.17 6.39 0.21
CA LEU A 89 -13.58 6.60 0.48
C LEU A 89 -14.04 7.94 -0.09
N PHE A 90 -15.21 7.95 -0.71
CA PHE A 90 -15.92 9.17 -1.09
C PHE A 90 -17.38 9.09 -0.62
N ASN A 91 -18.10 10.22 -0.69
CA ASN A 91 -19.50 10.33 -0.27
C ASN A 91 -19.75 10.01 1.22
N TYR A 92 -18.75 10.26 2.09
CA TYR A 92 -18.92 10.20 3.54
C TYR A 92 -19.75 11.42 4.01
N ASN A 93 -20.92 11.16 4.62
CA ASN A 93 -21.90 12.20 4.96
C ASN A 93 -22.26 12.17 6.46
N PRO A 94 -21.32 12.61 7.30
CA PRO A 94 -21.56 13.83 8.06
C PRO A 94 -20.52 14.93 7.74
N ILE A 95 -21.00 16.06 7.20
CA ILE A 95 -20.12 17.20 6.90
C ILE A 95 -19.72 17.92 8.18
N THR A 96 -18.43 17.93 8.47
CA THR A 96 -17.82 18.66 9.59
C THR A 96 -17.38 20.04 9.12
N LEU A 97 -17.96 21.08 9.73
CA LEU A 97 -17.54 22.46 9.48
C LEU A 97 -16.09 22.66 9.94
N LEU A 98 -15.30 23.44 9.19
CA LEU A 98 -13.91 23.74 9.53
C LEU A 98 -13.71 24.24 10.98
N LYS A 99 -14.63 25.08 11.48
CA LYS A 99 -14.61 25.59 12.87
C LYS A 99 -14.78 24.50 13.95
N ASN A 100 -15.30 23.34 13.58
CA ASN A 100 -15.53 22.20 14.47
C ASN A 100 -14.39 21.16 14.40
N VAL A 101 -13.40 21.34 13.51
CA VAL A 101 -12.22 20.48 13.45
C VAL A 101 -11.32 20.80 14.64
N LYS A 102 -11.35 19.93 15.65
CA LYS A 102 -10.65 20.07 16.92
C LYS A 102 -9.94 18.77 17.29
N ALA A 103 -9.11 18.81 18.35
CA ALA A 103 -8.35 17.67 18.85
C ALA A 103 -9.16 16.36 19.04
N PRO A 104 -10.44 16.35 19.46
CA PRO A 104 -11.21 15.11 19.60
C PRO A 104 -11.45 14.33 18.29
N LEU A 105 -11.28 14.97 17.13
CA LEU A 105 -11.39 14.34 15.82
C LEU A 105 -10.04 13.78 15.31
N TYR A 106 -8.98 13.90 16.10
CA TYR A 106 -7.68 13.35 15.74
C TYR A 106 -7.77 11.83 15.49
N GLY A 107 -7.24 11.37 14.36
CA GLY A 107 -7.28 9.97 13.95
C GLY A 107 -8.64 9.46 13.47
N LYS A 108 -9.66 10.32 13.38
CA LYS A 108 -11.02 9.94 12.91
C LYS A 108 -11.26 10.37 11.47
N LEU A 109 -12.19 9.70 10.80
CA LEU A 109 -12.64 10.09 9.46
C LEU A 109 -13.58 11.28 9.55
N VAL A 110 -13.28 12.35 8.79
CA VAL A 110 -14.11 13.55 8.73
C VAL A 110 -14.29 13.99 7.28
N CYS A 111 -15.49 14.48 6.94
CA CYS A 111 -15.75 15.14 5.67
C CYS A 111 -15.75 16.66 5.91
N VAL A 112 -15.05 17.42 5.08
CA VAL A 112 -14.97 18.88 5.18
C VAL A 112 -15.33 19.49 3.83
N GLN A 113 -16.17 20.53 3.85
CA GLN A 113 -16.53 21.29 2.66
C GLN A 113 -16.05 22.74 2.80
N GLY A 114 -15.46 23.28 1.74
CA GLY A 114 -14.97 24.65 1.70
C GLY A 114 -14.40 25.04 0.35
N THR A 115 -14.03 26.31 0.20
CA THR A 115 -13.41 26.84 -1.01
C THR A 115 -11.89 26.83 -0.88
N VAL A 116 -11.20 26.28 -1.88
CA VAL A 116 -9.73 26.30 -1.92
C VAL A 116 -9.26 27.69 -2.38
N VAL A 117 -8.62 28.45 -1.48
CA VAL A 117 -8.16 29.82 -1.76
C VAL A 117 -6.72 29.89 -2.27
N ARG A 118 -5.89 28.89 -1.95
CA ARG A 118 -4.48 28.83 -2.33
C ARG A 118 -4.01 27.37 -2.33
N ALA A 119 -3.27 26.99 -3.37
CA ALA A 119 -2.49 25.77 -3.39
C ALA A 119 -1.00 26.08 -3.11
N GLY A 120 -0.33 25.22 -2.33
CA GLY A 120 1.11 25.30 -2.13
C GLY A 120 1.89 24.68 -3.28
N ASN A 121 3.21 24.93 -3.33
CA ASN A 121 4.09 24.30 -4.31
C ASN A 121 4.24 22.79 -4.01
N ILE A 122 4.38 21.98 -5.05
CA ILE A 122 4.67 20.55 -4.94
C ILE A 122 6.04 20.37 -4.28
N ARG A 123 6.11 19.49 -3.29
CA ARG A 123 7.35 19.09 -2.61
C ARG A 123 7.54 17.59 -2.74
N PRO A 124 8.67 17.10 -3.26
CA PRO A 124 8.95 15.67 -3.28
C PRO A 124 9.10 15.15 -1.84
N LEU A 125 8.50 14.00 -1.55
CA LEU A 125 8.59 13.31 -0.27
C LEU A 125 9.38 12.01 -0.47
N VAL A 126 10.48 11.84 0.26
CA VAL A 126 11.29 10.62 0.21
C VAL A 126 10.60 9.56 1.06
N THR A 127 10.01 8.55 0.43
CA THR A 127 9.28 7.45 1.12
C THR A 127 10.12 6.20 1.31
N ARG A 128 11.11 5.98 0.44
CA ARG A 128 12.10 4.89 0.52
C ARG A 128 13.44 5.40 0.02
N ILE A 129 14.52 4.98 0.66
CA ILE A 129 15.88 5.27 0.21
C ILE A 129 16.77 4.04 0.43
N ALA A 130 17.66 3.78 -0.53
CA ALA A 130 18.65 2.73 -0.39
C ALA A 130 19.93 3.28 0.27
N PHE A 131 20.53 2.48 1.13
CA PHE A 131 21.77 2.77 1.83
C PHE A 131 22.77 1.65 1.56
N GLN A 132 24.02 2.02 1.32
CA GLN A 132 25.14 1.11 1.20
C GLN A 132 25.98 1.13 2.47
N CYS A 133 26.29 -0.05 3.01
CA CYS A 133 27.21 -0.20 4.13
C CYS A 133 28.65 0.13 3.71
N LEU A 134 29.37 0.90 4.50
CA LEU A 134 30.77 1.25 4.18
C LEU A 134 31.77 0.12 4.47
N SER A 135 31.36 -0.92 5.22
CA SER A 135 32.25 -2.03 5.61
C SER A 135 32.18 -3.22 4.65
N CYS A 136 30.96 -3.66 4.31
CA CYS A 136 30.74 -4.83 3.44
C CYS A 136 30.15 -4.48 2.08
N HIS A 137 29.88 -3.19 1.80
CA HIS A 137 29.20 -2.73 0.57
C HIS A 137 27.78 -3.30 0.34
N GLY A 138 27.22 -4.01 1.32
CA GLY A 138 25.84 -4.50 1.30
C GLY A 138 24.83 -3.35 1.21
N THR A 139 23.79 -3.54 0.41
CA THR A 139 22.73 -2.55 0.20
C THR A 139 21.49 -2.92 1.01
N GLN A 140 20.87 -1.92 1.62
CA GLN A 140 19.59 -2.08 2.31
C GLN A 140 18.67 -0.90 2.03
N VAL A 141 17.36 -1.15 1.95
CA VAL A 141 16.36 -0.11 1.70
C VAL A 141 15.66 0.24 3.02
N LEU A 142 15.64 1.51 3.36
CA LEU A 142 14.92 2.03 4.51
C LEU A 142 13.64 2.74 4.07
N SER A 143 12.51 2.36 4.67
CA SER A 143 11.22 3.04 4.46
C SER A 143 11.08 4.21 5.45
N LEU A 144 10.71 5.37 4.92
CA LEU A 144 10.65 6.67 5.61
C LEU A 144 9.21 7.19 5.55
N PRO A 145 8.28 6.67 6.39
CA PRO A 145 6.85 6.99 6.29
C PRO A 145 6.56 8.49 6.51
N ASP A 146 7.32 9.14 7.41
CA ASP A 146 7.18 10.58 7.69
C ASP A 146 8.00 11.49 6.75
N GLY A 147 8.77 10.91 5.81
CA GLY A 147 9.73 11.62 4.98
C GLY A 147 10.88 12.30 5.74
N LYS A 148 11.05 11.99 7.03
CA LYS A 148 12.19 12.44 7.84
C LYS A 148 13.40 11.60 7.50
N TYR A 149 14.48 12.23 7.06
CA TYR A 149 15.72 11.52 6.75
C TYR A 149 16.27 10.82 8.00
N THR A 150 16.33 9.49 7.96
CA THR A 150 16.96 8.65 8.97
C THR A 150 17.94 7.70 8.28
N VAL A 151 18.99 7.33 9.02
CA VAL A 151 20.02 6.40 8.55
C VAL A 151 19.88 5.06 9.28
N PRO A 152 20.24 3.93 8.65
CA PRO A 152 20.18 2.64 9.31
C PRO A 152 21.16 2.56 10.49
N VAL A 153 20.78 1.80 11.52
CA VAL A 153 21.59 1.64 12.75
C VAL A 153 22.57 0.46 12.63
N SER A 154 22.23 -0.56 11.84
CA SER A 154 23.03 -1.78 11.67
C SER A 154 22.94 -2.33 10.25
N CYS A 155 23.94 -3.12 9.89
CA CYS A 155 23.97 -3.85 8.62
C CYS A 155 23.11 -5.12 8.76
N PRO A 156 22.35 -5.52 7.73
CA PRO A 156 21.54 -6.75 7.76
C PRO A 156 22.39 -8.01 7.54
N GLU A 157 23.62 -7.85 7.02
CA GLU A 157 24.53 -8.95 6.75
C GLU A 157 25.06 -9.54 8.07
N PRO A 158 24.83 -10.84 8.37
CA PRO A 158 25.15 -11.45 9.67
C PRO A 158 26.64 -11.38 10.03
N GLU A 159 27.53 -11.39 9.03
CA GLU A 159 28.98 -11.31 9.24
C GLU A 159 29.48 -9.87 9.40
N CYS A 160 28.65 -8.86 9.12
CA CYS A 160 29.02 -7.46 9.13
C CYS A 160 28.46 -6.72 10.34
N ARG A 161 29.34 -6.12 11.15
CA ARG A 161 28.95 -5.24 12.27
C ARG A 161 29.02 -3.75 11.92
N GLY A 162 28.94 -3.42 10.63
CA GLY A 162 29.02 -2.06 10.12
C GLY A 162 27.89 -1.17 10.65
N ARG A 163 28.25 0.05 11.06
CA ARG A 163 27.33 1.08 11.58
C ARG A 163 27.34 2.38 10.76
N GLN A 164 28.12 2.41 9.69
CA GLN A 164 28.24 3.57 8.82
C GLN A 164 27.65 3.22 7.44
N PHE A 165 26.82 4.14 6.95
CA PHE A 165 26.06 3.95 5.72
C PHE A 165 26.12 5.21 4.86
N SER A 166 26.22 5.02 3.55
CA SER A 166 26.08 6.09 2.57
C SER A 166 24.76 5.92 1.82
N PRO A 167 23.95 6.99 1.64
CA PRO A 167 22.76 6.91 0.80
C PRO A 167 23.15 6.68 -0.66
N LEU A 168 22.47 5.75 -1.32
CA LEU A 168 22.55 5.57 -2.77
C LEU A 168 21.66 6.60 -3.45
N ARG A 169 22.23 7.34 -4.40
CA ARG A 169 21.59 8.47 -5.09
C ARG A 169 21.40 8.23 -6.59
N THR A 170 21.31 6.96 -6.98
CA THR A 170 21.02 6.53 -8.36
C THR A 170 19.54 6.61 -8.66
#